data_AF-G3FN00-F1
#
_entry.id   AF-G3FN00-F1
#
_cell.length_a   1.000
_cell.length_b   1.000
_cell.length_c   1.000
_cell.angle_alpha   90.00
_cell.angle_beta   90.00
_cell.angle_gamma   90.00
#
_symmetry.space_group_name_H-M   'P 1'
#
loop_
_entity.id
_entity.type
_entity.pdbx_description
1 polymer ?
#
loop_
_entity_poly.entity_id
_entity_poly.type
_entity_poly.pdbx_seq_one_letter_code
_entity_poly.pdbx_strand_id
1 'polypeptide(L)' 'VFLLDARAYWVTGSLIAWDVSDQETSLFLYASRNATMCMSSGVIEGYDSKVELQPENDGLPSSVTQKFPFISSYRAFRI' A
#
# COMPACT_ATOMS: atom_id res chain seq x y z
N VAL A 1 -24.06 0.64 -1.77
CA VAL A 1 -22.73 0.70 -2.42
C VAL A 1 -21.71 0.47 -1.33
N PHE A 2 -20.90 -0.58 -1.43
CA PHE A 2 -19.81 -0.83 -0.49
C PHE A 2 -18.49 -0.37 -1.11
N LEU A 3 -17.56 0.07 -0.28
CA LEU A 3 -16.18 0.30 -0.71
C LEU A 3 -15.55 -1.04 -1.11
N LEU A 4 -14.71 -1.00 -2.14
CA LEU A 4 -13.83 -2.12 -2.49
C LEU A 4 -12.86 -2.39 -1.33
N ASP A 5 -12.27 -3.59 -1.32
CA ASP A 5 -11.28 -4.01 -0.33
C ASP A 5 -10.09 -3.03 -0.28
N ALA A 6 -10.01 -2.23 0.80
CA ALA A 6 -9.01 -1.17 0.99
C ALA A 6 -8.26 -1.36 2.30
N ARG A 7 -7.30 -2.30 2.31
CA ARG A 7 -6.54 -2.73 3.51
C ARG A 7 -5.18 -2.05 3.69
N ALA A 8 -4.71 -1.28 2.72
CA ALA A 8 -3.47 -0.51 2.78
C ALA A 8 -3.75 0.97 3.08
N TYR A 9 -2.84 1.62 3.81
CA TYR A 9 -2.98 3.01 4.24
C TYR A 9 -1.79 3.83 3.78
N TRP A 10 -2.03 4.90 3.04
CA TRP A 10 -1.00 5.90 2.73
C TRP A 10 -0.92 6.92 3.88
N VAL A 11 0.09 6.81 4.74
CA VAL A 11 0.12 7.45 6.07
C VAL A 11 0.96 8.72 6.14
N THR A 12 1.96 8.86 5.27
CA THR A 12 2.79 10.08 5.12
C THR A 12 3.07 10.35 3.65
N GLY A 13 3.75 11.43 3.29
CA GLY A 13 4.12 11.71 1.89
C GLY A 13 4.94 10.59 1.22
N SER A 14 5.59 9.72 1.99
CA SER A 14 6.50 8.69 1.47
C SER A 14 6.31 7.30 2.07
N LEU A 15 5.24 7.04 2.84
CA LEU A 15 5.02 5.75 3.51
C LEU A 15 3.61 5.22 3.30
N ILE A 16 3.55 3.93 3.01
CA ILE A 16 2.37 3.09 2.99
C ILE A 16 2.48 2.06 4.12
N ALA A 17 1.41 1.90 4.91
CA ALA A 17 1.25 0.85 5.90
C ALA A 17 0.35 -0.26 5.34
N TRP A 18 0.79 -1.52 5.41
CA TRP A 18 -0.02 -2.64 4.94
C TRP A 18 0.26 -3.93 5.72
N ASP A 19 -0.80 -4.64 6.10
CA ASP A 19 -0.72 -5.91 6.81
C ASP A 19 -0.60 -7.07 5.80
N VAL A 20 0.64 -7.42 5.48
CA VAL A 20 0.99 -8.47 4.51
C VAL A 20 2.13 -9.34 5.05
N SER A 21 2.12 -10.63 4.72
CA SER A 21 3.11 -11.59 5.23
C SER A 21 4.53 -11.29 4.75
N ASP A 22 5.54 -11.67 5.55
CA ASP A 22 6.97 -11.51 5.20
C ASP A 22 7.41 -12.31 3.96
N GLN A 23 6.56 -13.22 3.46
CA GLN A 23 6.84 -14.01 2.26
C GLN A 23 6.62 -13.24 0.95
N GLU A 24 5.95 -12.08 1.00
CA GLU A 24 5.75 -11.23 -0.16
C GLU A 24 7.06 -10.52 -0.54
N THR A 25 7.60 -10.87 -1.71
CA THR A 25 8.93 -10.46 -2.14
C THR A 25 8.95 -9.12 -2.88
N SER A 26 7.86 -8.74 -3.54
CA SER A 26 7.74 -7.47 -4.26
C SER A 26 6.34 -6.91 -4.18
N LEU A 27 6.22 -5.66 -3.72
CA LEU A 27 4.96 -4.92 -3.64
C LEU A 27 5.01 -3.71 -4.56
N PHE A 28 3.87 -3.36 -5.15
CA PHE A 28 3.81 -2.29 -6.13
C PHE A 28 2.60 -1.39 -5.88
N LEU A 29 2.78 -0.09 -6.11
CA LEU A 29 1.72 0.89 -6.18
C LEU A 29 1.39 1.17 -7.66
N TYR A 30 0.12 1.00 -8.02
CA TYR A 30 -0.43 1.27 -9.35
C TYR A 30 -1.32 2.50 -9.31
N ALA A 31 -1.29 3.31 -10.36
CA ALA A 31 -2.17 4.48 -10.48
C ALA A 31 -2.77 4.59 -11.88
N SER A 32 -4.01 5.08 -11.95
CA SER A 32 -4.71 5.41 -13.19
C SER A 32 -5.49 6.70 -12.98
N ARG A 33 -5.23 7.70 -13.82
CA ARG A 33 -5.90 9.00 -13.82
C ARG A 33 -7.38 8.88 -14.17
N ASN A 34 -7.71 7.95 -15.06
CA ASN A 34 -9.05 7.77 -15.59
C ASN A 34 -9.84 6.66 -14.88
N ALA A 35 -9.29 6.10 -13.78
CA ALA A 35 -9.88 5.00 -13.02
C ALA A 35 -10.22 3.77 -13.89
N THR A 36 -9.36 3.46 -14.86
CA THR A 36 -9.53 2.36 -15.83
C THR A 36 -8.94 1.03 -15.37
N MET A 37 -8.43 0.96 -14.13
CA MET A 37 -7.77 -0.25 -13.64
C MET A 37 -8.76 -1.39 -13.46
N CYS A 38 -8.36 -2.56 -13.93
CA CYS A 38 -9.08 -3.82 -13.71
C CYS A 38 -8.09 -4.95 -13.38
N MET A 39 -8.63 -6.05 -12.87
CA MET A 39 -7.87 -7.27 -12.61
C MET A 39 -8.36 -8.35 -13.58
N SER A 40 -7.50 -8.77 -14.49
CA SER A 40 -7.76 -9.81 -15.49
C SER A 40 -6.82 -10.98 -15.24
N SER A 41 -7.35 -12.15 -14.87
CA SER A 41 -6.56 -13.37 -14.64
C SER A 41 -5.40 -13.20 -13.65
N GLY A 42 -5.57 -12.37 -12.61
CA GLY A 42 -4.55 -12.08 -11.61
C GLY A 42 -3.51 -11.03 -12.01
N VAL A 43 -3.68 -10.40 -13.18
CA VAL A 43 -2.84 -9.30 -13.67
C VAL A 43 -3.64 -8.00 -13.59
N ILE A 44 -2.99 -6.94 -13.06
CA ILE A 44 -3.55 -5.59 -13.05
C ILE A 44 -3.31 -4.95 -14.41
N GLU A 45 -4.36 -4.43 -15.03
CA GLU A 45 -4.33 -3.77 -16.34
C GLU A 45 -4.87 -2.34 -16.24
N GLY A 46 -4.66 -1.51 -17.27
CA GLY A 46 -5.24 -0.16 -17.36
C GLY A 46 -4.65 0.88 -16.41
N TYR A 47 -3.43 0.65 -15.89
CA TYR A 47 -2.66 1.62 -15.10
C TYR A 47 -1.84 2.55 -16.01
N ASP A 48 -1.66 3.79 -15.58
CA ASP A 48 -0.78 4.77 -16.25
C ASP A 48 0.66 4.69 -15.72
N SER A 49 0.81 4.32 -14.45
CA SER A 49 2.11 4.22 -13.78
C SER A 49 2.14 3.11 -12.75
N LYS A 50 3.33 2.53 -12.55
CA LYS A 50 3.65 1.50 -11.57
C LYS A 50 4.96 1.86 -10.89
N VAL A 51 5.02 1.76 -9.56
CA VAL A 51 6.26 1.92 -8.79
C VAL A 51 6.41 0.76 -7.80
N GLU A 52 7.63 0.28 -7.62
CA GLU A 52 7.95 -0.74 -6.62
C GLU A 52 8.16 -0.11 -5.25
N LEU A 53 7.47 -0.65 -4.25
CA LEU A 53 7.57 -0.17 -2.88
C LEU A 53 8.75 -0.83 -2.18
N GLN A 54 9.56 -0.02 -1.50
CA GLN A 54 10.72 -0.51 -0.76
C GLN A 54 10.33 -0.79 0.70
N PRO A 55 10.69 -1.93 1.30
CA PRO A 55 10.40 -2.18 2.71
C PRO A 55 11.10 -1.14 3.59
N GLU A 56 10.37 -0.61 4.58
CA GLU A 56 10.92 0.25 5.62
C GLU A 56 11.15 -0.58 6.89
N ASN A 57 12.42 -0.90 7.16
CA ASN A 57 12.80 -1.79 8.27
C ASN A 57 12.57 -1.12 9.63
N ASP A 58 12.55 0.21 9.69
CA ASP A 58 12.25 0.97 10.92
C ASP A 58 10.75 0.96 11.26
N GLY A 59 9.90 0.40 10.38
CA GLY A 59 8.46 0.31 10.59
C GLY A 59 7.75 1.66 10.51
N LEU A 60 6.64 1.79 11.22
CA LEU A 60 5.85 3.02 11.24
C LEU A 60 6.41 4.04 12.26
N PRO A 61 6.59 5.31 11.88
CA PRO A 61 6.99 6.37 12.81
C PRO A 61 6.01 6.52 13.97
N SER A 62 6.50 6.96 15.13
CA SER A 62 5.68 7.19 16.33
C SER A 62 4.53 8.17 16.08
N SER A 63 4.73 9.18 15.23
CA SER A 63 3.68 10.13 14.84
C SER A 63 2.51 9.45 14.12
N VAL A 64 2.79 8.40 13.34
CA VAL A 64 1.77 7.59 12.65
C VAL A 64 1.08 6.67 13.63
N THR A 65 1.83 5.94 14.47
CA THR A 65 1.24 4.95 15.40
C THR A 65 0.47 5.60 16.55
N GLN A 66 0.83 6.80 16.97
CA GLN A 66 0.01 7.58 17.92
C GLN A 66 -1.30 8.05 17.30
N LYS A 67 -1.28 8.48 16.03
CA LYS A 67 -2.47 8.93 15.32
C LYS A 67 -3.38 7.76 14.92
N PHE A 68 -2.79 6.63 14.57
CA PHE A 68 -3.48 5.42 14.13
C PHE A 68 -2.98 4.18 14.91
N PRO A 69 -3.38 4.04 16.19
CA PRO A 69 -2.89 2.94 17.02
C PRO A 69 -3.27 1.55 16.50
N PHE A 70 -4.39 1.45 15.78
CA PHE A 70 -4.90 0.16 15.27
C PHE A 70 -4.09 -0.44 14.11
N ILE A 71 -3.19 0.34 13.48
CA ILE A 71 -2.28 -0.16 12.44
C ILE A 71 -0.82 -0.22 12.93
N SER A 72 -0.56 -0.09 14.24
CA SER A 72 0.82 0.00 14.75
C SER A 72 1.68 -1.22 14.46
N SER A 73 1.07 -2.38 14.20
CA SER A 73 1.75 -3.63 13.83
C SER A 73 1.91 -3.81 12.31
N TYR A 74 1.41 -2.88 11.49
CA TYR A 74 1.47 -3.01 10.05
C TYR A 74 2.89 -2.80 9.57
N ARG A 75 3.25 -3.49 8.49
CA ARG A 75 4.53 -3.27 7.81
C ARG A 75 4.49 -1.94 7.08
N ALA A 76 5.65 -1.29 7.04
CA ALA A 76 5.82 0.00 6.39
C ALA A 76 6.59 -0.16 5.08
N PHE A 77 6.20 0.60 4.08
CA PHE A 77 6.79 0.58 2.76
C PHE A 77 6.98 1.99 2.23
N ARG A 78 8.18 2.30 1.74
CA ARG A 78 8.51 3.56 1.09
C ARG A 78 8.08 3.56 -0.36
N ILE A 79 7.64 4.73 -0.80
CA ILE A 79 7.29 5.06 -2.19
C ILE A 79 8.49 5.69 -2.88
#